data_AF-A0A250G3N6-F1
#
_entry.id   AF-A0A250G3N6-F1
#
_cell.length_a   1.000
_cell.length_b   1.000
_cell.length_c   1.000
_cell.angle_alpha   90.00
_cell.angle_beta   90.00
_cell.angle_gamma   90.00
#
_symmetry.space_group_name_H-M   'P 1'
#
loop_
_entity.id
_entity.type
_entity.pdbx_description
1 polymer ?
#
loop_
_entity_poly.entity_id
_entity_poly.type
_entity_poly.pdbx_seq_one_letter_code
_entity_poly.pdbx_strand_id
1 'polypeptide(L)'
;MLTKINLEDILFLDIETVPIAENFSSLTTESQLLWEDKTEYMRKGEISAEDFYQKAGIWAEFGKIICISVGYFSFRNQQRTLRVTSFFGEEKQILADFTALIENHFSYPNKLLCAHNGKEFDFPYIARRLIINNMKIPYKLQMFGKKPWEVPHLDTLELWKFGDFKHFTSLKLLANVLGIPSPKDDIDGSQVRDVFYQEKDIDRIVTYCEKDTVTVAQIFLRFRGEALLSEDEILFV
;
A
#
# COMPACT_ATOMS: atom_id res chain seq x y z
N MET A 1 -1.12 14.01 20.58
CA MET A 1 -2.34 13.42 19.99
C MET A 1 -2.03 12.05 19.40
N LEU A 2 -1.03 11.94 18.51
CA LEU A 2 -0.55 10.65 18.01
C LEU A 2 -0.13 9.68 19.12
N THR A 3 0.58 10.17 20.14
CA THR A 3 1.00 9.39 21.33
C THR A 3 -0.14 8.78 22.14
N LYS A 4 -1.39 9.22 21.96
CA LYS A 4 -2.57 8.65 22.62
C LYS A 4 -3.13 7.41 21.91
N ILE A 5 -2.72 7.17 20.66
CA ILE A 5 -3.14 6.00 19.89
C ILE A 5 -2.31 4.80 20.38
N ASN A 6 -2.95 3.69 20.72
CA ASN A 6 -2.24 2.46 21.07
C ASN A 6 -1.62 1.85 19.79
N LEU A 7 -0.34 1.51 19.85
CA LEU A 7 0.37 0.89 18.72
C LEU A 7 -0.23 -0.46 18.31
N GLU A 8 -0.74 -1.25 19.27
CA GLU A 8 -1.41 -2.53 19.00
C GLU A 8 -2.77 -2.37 18.30
N ASP A 9 -3.27 -1.14 18.20
CA ASP A 9 -4.52 -0.83 17.51
C ASP A 9 -4.31 -0.47 16.03
N ILE A 10 -3.06 -0.41 15.55
CA ILE A 10 -2.74 0.03 14.19
C ILE A 10 -2.27 -1.15 13.35
N LEU A 11 -2.91 -1.33 12.19
CA LEU A 11 -2.41 -2.18 11.10
C LEU A 11 -1.71 -1.28 10.08
N PHE A 12 -0.39 -1.36 10.02
CA PHE A 12 0.42 -0.75 8.98
C PHE A 12 0.33 -1.61 7.73
N LEU A 13 0.31 -1.01 6.54
CA LEU A 13 0.28 -1.76 5.30
C LEU A 13 0.84 -0.96 4.13
N ASP A 14 1.21 -1.73 3.11
CA ASP A 14 1.60 -1.30 1.78
C ASP A 14 1.10 -2.35 0.76
N ILE A 15 0.89 -1.94 -0.50
CA ILE A 15 0.45 -2.84 -1.58
C ILE A 15 1.34 -2.72 -2.81
N GLU A 16 1.55 -3.84 -3.49
CA GLU A 16 2.19 -3.87 -4.79
C GLU A 16 1.21 -4.24 -5.89
N THR A 17 1.26 -3.45 -6.96
CA THR A 17 0.35 -3.56 -8.09
C THR A 17 1.09 -3.62 -9.41
N VAL A 18 0.51 -4.34 -10.37
CA VAL A 18 1.02 -4.45 -11.73
C VAL A 18 -0.11 -4.29 -12.73
N PRO A 19 0.17 -3.93 -13.99
CA PRO A 19 -0.81 -3.99 -15.06
C PRO A 19 -1.51 -5.36 -15.11
N ILE A 20 -2.78 -5.41 -15.54
CA ILE A 20 -3.57 -6.65 -15.53
C ILE A 20 -2.99 -7.71 -16.49
N ALA A 21 -2.38 -7.27 -17.58
CA ALA A 21 -1.61 -8.07 -18.53
C ALA A 21 -0.20 -7.49 -18.69
N GLU A 22 0.75 -8.31 -19.13
CA GLU A 22 2.13 -7.85 -19.33
C GLU A 22 2.22 -6.74 -20.39
N ASN A 23 1.53 -6.94 -21.51
CA ASN A 23 1.61 -6.09 -22.69
C ASN A 23 0.25 -5.50 -23.05
N PHE A 24 0.26 -4.28 -23.58
CA PHE A 24 -0.96 -3.58 -24.05
C PHE A 24 -1.70 -4.39 -25.12
N SER A 25 -0.96 -5.03 -26.02
CA SER A 25 -1.50 -5.90 -27.07
C SER A 25 -2.20 -7.16 -26.55
N SER A 26 -1.99 -7.53 -25.28
CA SER A 26 -2.68 -8.66 -24.63
C SER A 26 -4.04 -8.27 -24.03
N LEU A 27 -4.39 -6.99 -24.02
CA LEU A 27 -5.71 -6.53 -23.62
C LEU A 27 -6.76 -6.83 -24.71
N THR A 28 -8.03 -6.85 -24.30
CA THR A 28 -9.13 -6.83 -25.28
C THR A 28 -9.16 -5.48 -26.00
N THR A 29 -9.70 -5.46 -27.22
CA THR A 29 -9.87 -4.21 -27.99
C THR A 29 -10.63 -3.14 -27.20
N GLU A 30 -11.65 -3.54 -26.45
CA GLU A 30 -12.42 -2.62 -25.60
C GLU A 30 -11.55 -2.04 -24.47
N SER A 31 -10.75 -2.87 -23.78
CA SER A 31 -9.85 -2.39 -22.73
C SER A 31 -8.74 -1.48 -23.27
N GLN A 32 -8.27 -1.72 -24.50
CA GLN A 32 -7.29 -0.84 -25.16
C GLN A 32 -7.88 0.55 -25.40
N LEU A 33 -9.09 0.63 -25.95
CA LEU A 33 -9.79 1.91 -26.19
C LEU A 33 -10.05 2.65 -24.88
N LEU A 34 -10.55 1.96 -23.86
CA LEU A 34 -10.81 2.56 -22.55
C LEU A 34 -9.53 3.06 -21.86
N TRP A 35 -8.41 2.37 -22.05
CA TRP A 35 -7.11 2.82 -21.56
C TRP A 35 -6.64 4.07 -22.29
N GLU A 36 -6.76 4.09 -23.61
CA GLU A 36 -6.39 5.22 -24.44
C GLU A 36 -7.15 6.49 -24.04
N ASP A 37 -8.47 6.38 -23.90
CA ASP A 37 -9.37 7.46 -23.49
C ASP A 37 -9.03 7.96 -22.07
N LYS A 38 -8.89 7.05 -21.10
CA LYS A 38 -8.63 7.43 -19.70
C LYS A 38 -7.29 8.17 -19.53
N THR A 39 -6.30 7.82 -20.34
CA THR A 39 -4.92 8.31 -20.17
C THR A 39 -4.56 9.47 -21.09
N GLU A 40 -5.44 9.85 -22.02
CA GLU A 40 -5.20 10.89 -23.03
C GLU A 40 -4.63 12.18 -22.41
N TYR A 41 -5.25 12.69 -21.35
CA TYR A 41 -4.82 13.94 -20.71
C TYR A 41 -3.41 13.85 -20.11
N MET A 42 -2.99 12.67 -19.65
CA MET A 42 -1.67 12.44 -19.05
C MET A 42 -0.58 12.26 -20.09
N ARG A 43 -0.93 11.62 -21.21
CA ARG A 43 -0.01 11.38 -22.33
C ARG A 43 0.29 12.66 -23.12
N LYS A 44 -0.63 13.64 -23.12
CA LYS A 44 -0.49 14.94 -23.81
C LYS A 44 -0.10 14.82 -25.29
N GLY A 45 -0.39 13.69 -25.93
CA GLY A 45 0.02 13.38 -27.31
C GLY A 45 1.52 13.10 -27.49
N GLU A 46 2.32 13.07 -26.42
CA GLU A 46 3.76 12.85 -26.47
C GLU A 46 4.14 11.36 -26.41
N ILE A 47 3.26 10.53 -25.83
CA ILE A 47 3.48 9.09 -25.61
C ILE A 47 2.26 8.32 -26.12
N SER A 48 2.50 7.20 -26.81
CA SER A 48 1.43 6.31 -27.26
C SER A 48 0.71 5.65 -26.08
N ALA A 49 -0.53 5.18 -26.28
CA ALA A 49 -1.25 4.45 -25.24
C ALA A 49 -0.52 3.17 -24.82
N GLU A 50 0.10 2.49 -25.78
CA GLU A 50 0.90 1.27 -25.57
C GLU A 50 2.16 1.54 -24.73
N ASP A 51 2.96 2.55 -25.07
CA ASP A 51 4.17 2.88 -24.31
C ASP A 51 3.84 3.36 -22.89
N PHE A 52 2.71 4.05 -22.73
CA PHE A 52 2.25 4.50 -21.42
C PHE A 52 1.69 3.36 -20.54
N TYR A 53 1.31 2.23 -21.15
CA TYR A 53 0.69 1.08 -20.47
C TYR A 53 1.56 0.47 -19.37
N GLN A 54 2.88 0.67 -19.42
CA GLN A 54 3.78 0.23 -18.36
C GLN A 54 3.37 0.76 -16.96
N LYS A 55 2.67 1.91 -16.91
CA LYS A 55 2.17 2.52 -15.68
C LYS A 55 0.77 2.06 -15.28
N ALA A 56 0.13 1.17 -16.03
CA ALA A 56 -1.27 0.78 -15.81
C ALA A 56 -1.56 0.22 -14.41
N GLY A 57 -0.54 -0.32 -13.74
CA GLY A 57 -0.63 -0.79 -12.35
C GLY A 57 -1.11 0.26 -11.34
N ILE A 58 -0.98 1.57 -11.62
CA ILE A 58 -1.47 2.61 -10.68
C ILE A 58 -2.98 2.84 -10.76
N TRP A 59 -3.68 2.27 -11.75
CA TRP A 59 -5.13 2.36 -11.88
C TRP A 59 -5.78 1.01 -11.61
N ALA A 60 -6.64 0.95 -10.59
CA ALA A 60 -7.32 -0.28 -10.20
C ALA A 60 -8.17 -0.92 -11.30
N GLU A 61 -8.59 -0.15 -12.31
CA GLU A 61 -9.34 -0.65 -13.47
C GLU A 61 -8.45 -1.37 -14.49
N PHE A 62 -7.14 -1.08 -14.51
CA PHE A 62 -6.17 -1.61 -15.48
C PHE A 62 -5.02 -2.38 -14.85
N GLY A 63 -4.94 -2.42 -13.52
CA GLY A 63 -3.98 -3.18 -12.75
C GLY A 63 -4.63 -4.21 -11.84
N LYS A 64 -3.79 -4.96 -11.15
CA LYS A 64 -4.15 -5.97 -10.15
C LYS A 64 -3.17 -5.90 -8.97
N ILE A 65 -3.62 -6.30 -7.79
CA ILE A 65 -2.76 -6.44 -6.61
C ILE A 65 -2.05 -7.79 -6.69
N ILE A 66 -0.74 -7.78 -6.45
CA ILE A 66 0.11 -8.99 -6.42
C ILE A 66 0.72 -9.26 -5.05
N CYS A 67 0.81 -8.24 -4.20
CA CYS A 67 1.24 -8.37 -2.81
C CYS A 67 0.51 -7.35 -1.94
N ILE A 68 0.16 -7.75 -0.71
CA ILE A 68 -0.19 -6.85 0.38
C ILE A 68 0.65 -7.26 1.57
N SER A 69 1.53 -6.39 2.03
CA SER A 69 2.25 -6.59 3.28
C SER A 69 1.58 -5.79 4.39
N VAL A 70 1.51 -6.40 5.57
CA VAL A 70 0.90 -5.79 6.75
C VAL A 70 1.80 -5.93 7.97
N GLY A 71 1.81 -4.91 8.83
CA GLY A 71 2.60 -4.85 10.06
C GLY A 71 1.72 -4.48 11.25
N TYR A 72 1.88 -5.15 12.38
CA TYR A 72 1.21 -4.75 13.63
C TYR A 72 2.13 -4.94 14.84
N PHE A 73 1.99 -4.04 15.81
CA PHE A 73 2.74 -4.17 17.05
C PHE A 73 2.13 -5.24 17.96
N SER A 74 2.99 -5.99 18.62
CA SER A 74 2.63 -6.90 19.71
C SER A 74 3.61 -6.72 20.86
N PHE A 75 3.07 -6.63 22.08
CA PHE A 75 3.86 -6.55 23.30
C PHE A 75 3.73 -7.87 24.07
N ARG A 76 4.78 -8.68 24.09
CA ARG A 76 4.83 -9.93 24.87
C ARG A 76 5.98 -9.84 25.86
N ASN A 77 5.72 -10.15 27.13
CA ASN A 77 6.73 -10.10 28.20
C ASN A 77 7.50 -8.77 28.27
N GLN A 78 6.80 -7.64 28.03
CA GLN A 78 7.38 -6.29 27.96
C GLN A 78 8.34 -6.05 26.78
N GLN A 79 8.49 -7.02 25.86
CA GLN A 79 9.21 -6.83 24.61
C GLN A 79 8.24 -6.36 23.52
N ARG A 80 8.59 -5.24 22.89
CA ARG A 80 7.92 -4.70 21.72
C ARG A 80 8.39 -5.47 20.48
N THR A 81 7.45 -5.89 19.65
CA THR A 81 7.76 -6.49 18.34
C THR A 81 6.81 -5.92 17.29
N LEU A 82 7.32 -5.70 16.08
CA LEU A 82 6.52 -5.46 14.88
C LEU A 82 6.46 -6.77 14.10
N ARG A 83 5.27 -7.35 14.01
CA ARG A 83 5.03 -8.58 13.25
C ARG A 83 4.59 -8.21 11.85
N VAL A 84 5.33 -8.64 10.85
CA VAL A 84 5.09 -8.38 9.44
C VAL A 84 4.68 -9.67 8.75
N THR A 85 3.63 -9.63 7.95
CA THR A 85 3.10 -10.77 7.19
C THR A 85 2.67 -10.29 5.82
N SER A 86 2.83 -11.12 4.80
CA SER A 86 2.53 -10.77 3.42
C SER A 86 1.53 -11.74 2.80
N PHE A 87 0.60 -11.20 2.01
CA PHE A 87 -0.36 -11.94 1.20
C PHE A 87 0.01 -11.76 -0.27
N PHE A 88 0.38 -12.84 -0.96
CA PHE A 88 0.78 -12.82 -2.37
C PHE A 88 0.25 -14.07 -3.10
N GLY A 89 0.26 -14.03 -4.44
CA GLY A 89 -0.30 -15.07 -5.30
C GLY A 89 -1.52 -14.59 -6.09
N GLU A 90 -2.58 -15.41 -6.14
CA GLU A 90 -3.81 -15.05 -6.87
C GLU A 90 -4.55 -13.90 -6.18
N GLU A 91 -4.85 -12.83 -6.91
CA GLU A 91 -5.41 -11.59 -6.35
C GLU A 91 -6.66 -11.83 -5.49
N LYS A 92 -7.56 -12.70 -5.94
CA LYS A 92 -8.79 -13.00 -5.20
C LYS A 92 -8.52 -13.64 -3.84
N GLN A 93 -7.46 -14.45 -3.73
CA GLN A 93 -7.03 -15.06 -2.48
C GLN A 93 -6.36 -14.01 -1.58
N ILE A 94 -5.46 -13.19 -2.13
CA ILE A 94 -4.85 -12.05 -1.43
C ILE A 94 -5.92 -11.17 -0.78
N LEU A 95 -6.92 -10.77 -1.57
CA LEU A 95 -8.04 -9.93 -1.11
C LEU A 95 -8.89 -10.64 -0.04
N ALA A 96 -9.09 -11.95 -0.15
CA ALA A 96 -9.87 -12.72 0.81
C ALA A 96 -9.16 -12.80 2.16
N ASP A 97 -7.86 -13.12 2.15
CA ASP A 97 -7.05 -13.26 3.35
C ASP A 97 -6.86 -11.91 4.06
N PHE A 98 -6.59 -10.85 3.30
CA PHE A 98 -6.53 -9.49 3.84
C PHE A 98 -7.88 -9.06 4.45
N THR A 99 -8.99 -9.34 3.77
CA THR A 99 -10.33 -9.04 4.30
C THR A 99 -10.61 -9.82 5.58
N ALA A 100 -10.22 -11.10 5.64
CA ALA A 100 -10.37 -11.93 6.83
C ALA A 100 -9.55 -11.39 8.01
N LEU A 101 -8.31 -10.95 7.77
CA LEU A 101 -7.48 -10.29 8.78
C LEU A 101 -8.18 -9.04 9.35
N ILE A 102 -8.70 -8.17 8.47
CA ILE A 102 -9.41 -6.95 8.90
C ILE A 102 -10.62 -7.32 9.76
N GLU A 103 -11.49 -8.19 9.27
CA GLU A 103 -12.75 -8.51 9.96
C GLU A 103 -12.51 -9.20 11.31
N ASN A 104 -11.52 -10.09 11.38
CA ASN A 104 -11.24 -10.87 12.59
C ASN A 104 -10.46 -10.08 13.66
N HIS A 105 -9.57 -9.16 13.26
CA HIS A 105 -8.60 -8.56 14.19
C HIS A 105 -8.62 -7.02 14.22
N PHE A 106 -9.06 -6.38 13.14
CA PHE A 106 -9.03 -4.92 12.98
C PHE A 106 -10.40 -4.30 12.69
N SER A 107 -11.50 -4.99 12.99
CA SER A 107 -12.87 -4.50 12.75
C SER A 107 -13.37 -3.51 13.81
N TYR A 108 -12.84 -3.58 15.04
CA TYR A 108 -13.28 -2.75 16.16
C TYR A 108 -13.09 -1.24 15.93
N PRO A 109 -13.94 -0.37 16.52
CA PRO A 109 -13.87 1.09 16.29
C PRO A 109 -12.53 1.74 16.61
N ASN A 110 -11.82 1.28 17.64
CA ASN A 110 -10.51 1.81 18.05
C ASN A 110 -9.36 1.38 17.13
N LYS A 111 -9.56 0.35 16.29
CA LYS A 111 -8.56 -0.14 15.35
C LYS A 111 -8.42 0.79 14.15
N LEU A 112 -7.19 1.00 13.68
CA LEU A 112 -6.85 1.92 12.60
C LEU A 112 -6.02 1.20 11.53
N LEU A 113 -6.19 1.61 10.27
CA LEU A 113 -5.25 1.26 9.20
C LEU A 113 -4.27 2.41 9.01
N CYS A 114 -3.01 2.11 8.68
CA CYS A 114 -1.98 3.10 8.44
C CYS A 114 -1.17 2.76 7.20
N ALA A 115 -1.00 3.72 6.30
CA ALA A 115 -0.21 3.58 5.09
C ALA A 115 0.50 4.90 4.77
N HIS A 116 1.32 4.92 3.73
CA HIS A 116 1.90 6.15 3.19
C HIS A 116 1.19 6.53 1.90
N ASN A 117 0.49 7.67 1.88
CA ASN A 117 -0.41 8.05 0.78
C ASN A 117 -1.58 7.07 0.55
N GLY A 118 -1.88 6.20 1.51
CA GLY A 118 -2.91 5.18 1.37
C GLY A 118 -4.33 5.72 1.27
N LYS A 119 -4.61 6.94 1.75
CA LYS A 119 -5.92 7.57 1.52
C LYS A 119 -6.16 7.91 0.06
N GLU A 120 -5.10 8.24 -0.68
CA GLU A 120 -5.18 8.57 -2.11
C GLU A 120 -4.90 7.35 -3.01
N PHE A 121 -4.23 6.32 -2.48
CA PHE A 121 -3.82 5.13 -3.24
C PHE A 121 -4.32 3.80 -2.64
N ASP A 122 -3.67 3.25 -1.62
CA ASP A 122 -3.86 1.88 -1.13
C ASP A 122 -5.32 1.52 -0.80
N PHE A 123 -5.95 2.28 0.10
CA PHE A 123 -7.29 1.98 0.58
C PHE A 123 -8.35 2.04 -0.54
N PRO A 124 -8.43 3.09 -1.39
CA PRO A 124 -9.35 3.09 -2.50
C PRO A 124 -8.97 2.07 -3.58
N TYR A 125 -7.69 1.74 -3.78
CA TYR A 125 -7.27 0.71 -4.73
C TYR A 125 -7.78 -0.67 -4.30
N ILE A 126 -7.53 -1.07 -3.05
CA ILE A 126 -8.04 -2.34 -2.48
C ILE A 126 -9.57 -2.40 -2.57
N ALA A 127 -10.27 -1.33 -2.18
CA ALA A 127 -11.73 -1.28 -2.24
C ALA A 127 -12.27 -1.48 -3.67
N ARG A 128 -11.65 -0.84 -4.67
CA ARG A 128 -12.02 -1.03 -6.09
C ARG A 128 -11.73 -2.46 -6.55
N ARG A 129 -10.58 -3.04 -6.19
CA ARG A 129 -10.24 -4.43 -6.56
C ARG A 129 -11.15 -5.46 -5.90
N LEU A 130 -11.63 -5.21 -4.68
CA LEU A 130 -12.70 -6.02 -4.05
C LEU A 130 -13.98 -5.99 -4.88
N ILE A 131 -14.43 -4.80 -5.31
CA ILE A 131 -15.63 -4.66 -6.16
C ILE A 131 -15.44 -5.41 -7.49
N ILE A 132 -14.30 -5.20 -8.16
CA ILE A 132 -13.99 -5.83 -9.45
C ILE A 132 -13.98 -7.36 -9.32
N ASN A 133 -13.53 -7.90 -8.20
CA ASN A 133 -13.55 -9.33 -7.90
C ASN A 133 -14.89 -9.84 -7.31
N ASN A 134 -15.95 -9.01 -7.28
CA ASN A 134 -17.27 -9.33 -6.72
C ASN A 134 -17.22 -9.74 -5.24
N MET A 135 -16.38 -9.06 -4.46
CA MET A 135 -16.18 -9.32 -3.03
C MET A 135 -16.76 -8.19 -2.18
N LYS A 136 -17.20 -8.53 -0.97
CA LYS A 136 -17.74 -7.54 -0.02
C LYS A 136 -16.60 -6.68 0.52
N ILE A 137 -16.83 -5.36 0.55
CA ILE A 137 -15.89 -4.40 1.12
C ILE A 137 -15.99 -4.45 2.65
N PRO A 138 -14.87 -4.66 3.39
CA PRO A 138 -14.88 -4.64 4.85
C PRO A 138 -15.21 -3.25 5.37
N TYR A 139 -15.82 -3.16 6.56
CA TYR A 139 -16.32 -1.88 7.10
C TYR A 139 -15.23 -0.81 7.21
N LYS A 140 -13.97 -1.22 7.45
CA LYS A 140 -12.81 -0.34 7.52
C LYS A 140 -12.44 0.32 6.18
N LEU A 141 -12.87 -0.22 5.05
CA LEU A 141 -12.64 0.36 3.72
C LEU A 141 -13.89 1.05 3.14
N GLN A 142 -15.01 1.05 3.87
CA GLN A 142 -16.22 1.76 3.48
C GLN A 142 -16.12 3.24 3.87
N MET A 143 -15.70 4.08 2.92
CA MET A 143 -15.40 5.50 3.15
C MET A 143 -16.51 6.46 2.74
N PHE A 144 -17.46 6.00 1.92
CA PHE A 144 -18.52 6.86 1.40
C PHE A 144 -19.42 7.40 2.53
N GLY A 145 -19.65 8.71 2.54
CA GLY A 145 -20.52 9.38 3.51
C GLY A 145 -19.91 9.57 4.91
N LYS A 146 -18.68 9.09 5.17
CA LYS A 146 -17.98 9.35 6.44
C LYS A 146 -17.37 10.74 6.44
N LYS A 147 -17.49 11.43 7.57
CA LYS A 147 -16.74 12.67 7.82
C LYS A 147 -15.24 12.35 7.99
N PRO A 148 -14.34 13.31 7.73
CA PRO A 148 -12.89 13.09 7.85
C PRO A 148 -12.45 12.51 9.20
N TRP A 149 -13.11 12.87 10.30
CA TRP A 149 -12.80 12.35 11.65
C TRP A 149 -13.41 10.98 11.97
N GLU A 150 -14.30 10.47 11.12
CA GLU A 150 -14.87 9.12 11.23
C GLU A 150 -14.07 8.09 10.43
N VAL A 151 -13.08 8.57 9.66
CA VAL A 151 -12.18 7.75 8.85
C VAL A 151 -11.20 7.01 9.76
N PRO A 152 -11.23 5.67 9.83
CA PRO A 152 -10.35 4.89 10.70
C PRO A 152 -8.96 4.71 10.07
N HIS A 153 -8.47 5.69 9.33
CA HIS A 153 -7.21 5.62 8.58
C HIS A 153 -6.25 6.73 9.00
N LEU A 154 -5.02 6.32 9.26
CA LEU A 154 -3.85 7.17 9.40
C LEU A 154 -3.08 7.16 8.07
N ASP A 155 -2.57 8.31 7.68
CA ASP A 155 -1.77 8.44 6.46
C ASP A 155 -0.50 9.22 6.80
N THR A 156 0.67 8.59 6.67
CA THR A 156 1.93 9.23 7.05
C THR A 156 2.29 10.40 6.15
N LEU A 157 1.85 10.42 4.90
CA LEU A 157 2.02 11.59 4.03
C LEU A 157 1.11 12.73 4.49
N GLU A 158 -0.15 12.46 4.83
CA GLU A 158 -1.05 13.49 5.37
C GLU A 158 -0.53 14.06 6.70
N LEU A 159 -0.02 13.21 7.59
CA LEU A 159 0.59 13.64 8.86
C LEU A 159 1.83 14.51 8.63
N TRP A 160 2.59 14.26 7.56
CA TRP A 160 3.75 15.07 7.17
C TRP A 160 3.38 16.43 6.57
N LYS A 161 2.21 16.56 5.94
CA LYS A 161 1.81 17.78 5.23
C LYS A 161 1.69 19.00 6.15
N PHE A 162 1.33 18.85 7.43
CA PHE A 162 1.06 19.99 8.34
C PHE A 162 0.14 21.07 7.76
N GLY A 163 -0.78 20.70 6.85
CA GLY A 163 -1.65 21.63 6.13
C GLY A 163 -1.07 22.19 4.82
N ASP A 164 0.14 21.80 4.43
CA ASP A 164 0.69 22.04 3.10
C ASP A 164 0.12 21.05 2.09
N PHE A 165 -0.60 21.57 1.11
CA PHE A 165 -1.18 20.78 0.03
C PHE A 165 -0.26 20.73 -1.21
N LYS A 166 0.90 21.39 -1.15
CA LYS A 166 1.83 21.45 -2.27
C LYS A 166 2.85 20.32 -2.14
N HIS A 167 2.89 19.50 -3.17
CA HIS A 167 3.88 18.46 -3.43
C HIS A 167 3.68 17.13 -2.68
N PHE A 168 3.65 16.06 -3.45
CA PHE A 168 3.80 14.70 -2.97
C PHE A 168 5.23 14.50 -2.43
N THR A 169 5.36 13.87 -1.26
CA THR A 169 6.64 13.42 -0.70
C THR A 169 6.61 11.91 -0.71
N SER A 170 7.53 11.25 -1.41
CA SER A 170 7.58 9.80 -1.45
C SER A 170 8.01 9.20 -0.10
N LEU A 171 7.65 7.94 0.14
CA LEU A 171 8.04 7.19 1.33
C LEU A 171 9.56 7.22 1.53
N LYS A 172 10.29 6.93 0.45
CA LYS A 172 11.77 6.95 0.40
C LYS A 172 12.35 8.32 0.74
N LEU A 173 11.79 9.41 0.20
CA LEU A 173 12.26 10.77 0.49
C LEU A 173 12.01 11.11 1.97
N LEU A 174 10.82 10.80 2.48
CA LEU A 174 10.44 11.07 3.85
C LEU A 174 11.32 10.28 4.84
N ALA A 175 11.51 8.98 4.60
CA ALA A 175 12.38 8.13 5.41
C ALA A 175 13.81 8.67 5.47
N ASN A 176 14.37 9.08 4.31
CA ASN A 176 15.70 9.66 4.22
C ASN A 176 15.82 10.98 5.01
N VAL A 177 14.85 11.90 4.86
CA VAL A 177 14.85 13.18 5.59
C VAL A 177 14.77 12.96 7.11
N LEU A 178 14.03 11.94 7.54
CA LEU A 178 13.91 11.58 8.95
C LEU A 178 15.10 10.75 9.46
N GLY A 179 16.09 10.40 8.63
CA GLY A 179 17.21 9.55 9.03
C GLY A 179 16.76 8.17 9.50
N ILE A 180 15.69 7.65 8.90
CA ILE A 180 15.24 6.28 9.13
C ILE A 180 16.03 5.39 8.17
N PRO A 181 16.77 4.38 8.68
CA PRO A 181 17.46 3.45 7.79
C PRO A 181 16.41 2.67 7.01
N SER A 182 16.30 2.98 5.72
CA SER A 182 15.66 2.11 4.76
C SER A 182 16.75 1.17 4.23
N PRO A 183 16.51 -0.14 4.16
CA PRO A 183 17.42 -1.06 3.49
C PRO A 183 17.75 -0.51 2.11
N LYS A 184 18.98 -0.73 1.62
CA LYS A 184 19.26 -0.44 0.21
C LYS A 184 18.43 -1.43 -0.61
N ASP A 185 17.30 -0.96 -1.12
CA ASP A 185 16.48 -1.75 -2.01
C ASP A 185 17.15 -1.84 -3.38
N ASP A 186 17.12 -3.04 -3.91
CA ASP A 186 17.60 -3.39 -5.23
C ASP A 186 16.55 -3.15 -6.32
N ILE A 187 15.32 -2.82 -5.92
CA ILE A 187 14.22 -2.35 -6.79
C ILE A 187 13.51 -1.13 -6.21
N ASP A 188 12.80 -0.38 -7.06
CA ASP A 188 11.80 0.60 -6.68
C ASP A 188 10.43 0.31 -7.34
N GLY A 189 9.39 1.03 -6.93
CA GLY A 189 8.03 0.84 -7.42
C GLY A 189 7.86 0.93 -8.95
N SER A 190 8.78 1.57 -9.68
CA SER A 190 8.73 1.58 -11.16
C SER A 190 9.20 0.26 -11.78
N GLN A 191 9.95 -0.54 -11.04
CA GLN A 191 10.54 -1.81 -11.49
C GLN A 191 9.65 -3.03 -11.18
N VAL A 192 8.66 -2.89 -10.29
CA VAL A 192 7.80 -3.99 -9.81
C VAL A 192 7.12 -4.75 -10.96
N ARG A 193 6.66 -4.04 -12.00
CA ARG A 193 6.10 -4.66 -13.22
C ARG A 193 7.08 -5.63 -13.86
N ASP A 194 8.32 -5.19 -14.08
CA ASP A 194 9.32 -5.95 -14.82
C ASP A 194 9.82 -7.13 -13.98
N VAL A 195 9.98 -6.94 -12.67
CA VAL A 195 10.28 -8.04 -11.73
C VAL A 195 9.17 -9.09 -11.76
N PHE A 196 7.90 -8.68 -11.77
CA PHE A 196 6.78 -9.61 -11.77
C PHE A 196 6.64 -10.39 -13.09
N TYR A 197 6.64 -9.68 -14.22
CA TYR A 197 6.34 -10.28 -15.53
C TYR A 197 7.56 -10.92 -16.20
N GLN A 198 8.71 -10.26 -16.14
CA GLN A 198 9.91 -10.67 -16.86
C GLN A 198 10.80 -11.58 -16.00
N GLU A 199 11.15 -11.12 -14.79
CA GLU A 199 12.02 -11.87 -13.89
C GLU A 199 11.27 -13.00 -13.17
N LYS A 200 9.96 -12.83 -12.95
CA LYS A 200 9.07 -13.76 -12.24
C LYS A 200 9.51 -14.01 -10.80
N ASP A 201 10.04 -12.98 -10.15
CA ASP A 201 10.57 -13.04 -8.79
C ASP A 201 9.59 -12.38 -7.81
N ILE A 202 8.57 -13.14 -7.40
CA ILE A 202 7.57 -12.64 -6.44
C ILE A 202 8.16 -12.45 -5.05
N ASP A 203 9.16 -13.26 -4.65
CA ASP A 203 9.76 -13.18 -3.31
C ASP A 203 10.53 -11.86 -3.12
N ARG A 204 11.16 -11.37 -4.20
CA ARG A 204 11.78 -10.05 -4.24
C ARG A 204 10.78 -8.91 -4.06
N ILE A 205 9.59 -9.02 -4.67
CA ILE A 205 8.51 -8.04 -4.51
C ILE A 205 7.92 -8.08 -3.10
N VAL A 206 7.72 -9.29 -2.55
CA VAL A 206 7.25 -9.46 -1.16
C VAL A 206 8.24 -8.80 -0.20
N THR A 207 9.54 -9.07 -0.34
CA THR A 207 10.58 -8.47 0.49
C THR A 207 10.57 -6.94 0.40
N TYR A 208 10.35 -6.38 -0.80
CA TYR A 208 10.23 -4.94 -1.00
C TYR A 208 9.01 -4.35 -0.26
N CYS A 209 7.82 -4.92 -0.45
CA CYS A 209 6.58 -4.47 0.18
C CYS A 209 6.62 -4.57 1.71
N GLU A 210 7.26 -5.61 2.24
CA GLU A 210 7.48 -5.80 3.68
C GLU A 210 8.34 -4.67 4.27
N LYS A 211 9.42 -4.29 3.58
CA LYS A 211 10.30 -3.21 4.02
C LYS A 211 9.61 -1.85 3.94
N ASP A 212 8.81 -1.60 2.92
CA ASP A 212 8.01 -0.38 2.82
C ASP A 212 6.99 -0.32 3.97
N THR A 213 6.31 -1.43 4.28
CA THR A 213 5.43 -1.55 5.45
C THR A 213 6.16 -1.24 6.78
N VAL A 214 7.37 -1.80 6.98
CA VAL A 214 8.21 -1.49 8.15
C VAL A 214 8.59 0.00 8.18
N THR A 215 8.91 0.59 7.03
CA THR A 215 9.28 2.00 6.91
C THR A 215 8.11 2.91 7.30
N VAL A 216 6.88 2.59 6.90
CA VAL A 216 5.67 3.31 7.34
C VAL A 216 5.55 3.28 8.88
N ALA A 217 5.75 2.11 9.49
CA ALA A 217 5.70 1.99 10.95
C ALA A 217 6.82 2.80 11.64
N GLN A 218 8.04 2.78 11.11
CA GLN A 218 9.18 3.57 11.62
C GLN A 218 8.93 5.08 11.52
N ILE A 219 8.35 5.55 10.42
CA ILE A 219 7.96 6.96 10.24
C ILE A 219 6.91 7.34 11.29
N PHE A 220 5.92 6.48 11.52
CA PHE A 220 4.91 6.73 12.52
C PHE A 220 5.51 6.82 13.94
N LEU A 221 6.44 5.93 14.30
CA LEU A 221 7.20 6.02 15.55
C LEU A 221 7.97 7.35 15.65
N ARG A 222 8.61 7.77 14.56
CA ARG A 222 9.33 9.06 14.52
C ARG A 222 8.40 10.24 14.77
N PHE A 223 7.20 10.25 14.17
CA PHE A 223 6.19 11.30 14.42
C PHE A 223 5.67 11.32 15.85
N ARG A 224 5.76 10.19 16.57
CA ARG A 224 5.44 10.10 18.00
C ARG A 224 6.60 10.50 18.91
N GLY A 225 7.80 10.72 18.35
CA GLY A 225 9.01 10.95 19.13
C GLY A 225 9.52 9.70 19.86
N GLU A 226 9.16 8.51 19.38
CA GLU A 226 9.56 7.23 19.95
C GLU A 226 10.84 6.69 19.28
N ALA A 227 11.53 5.79 19.99
CA ALA A 227 12.67 5.08 19.43
C ALA A 227 12.23 4.20 18.25
N LEU A 228 13.03 4.24 17.18
CA LEU A 228 12.88 3.33 16.04
C LEU A 228 13.02 1.88 16.49
N LEU A 229 12.52 0.95 15.67
CA LEU A 229 12.70 -0.48 15.85
C LEU A 229 14.15 -0.87 15.56
N SER A 230 14.73 -1.72 16.41
CA SER A 230 15.92 -2.50 16.06
C SER A 230 15.55 -3.71 15.18
N GLU A 231 16.55 -4.31 14.53
CA GLU A 231 16.33 -5.45 13.63
C GLU A 231 15.68 -6.65 14.35
N ASP A 232 16.03 -6.90 15.62
CA ASP A 232 15.46 -7.98 16.44
C ASP A 232 14.03 -7.70 16.92
N GLU A 233 13.55 -6.46 16.82
CA GLU A 233 12.15 -6.12 17.09
C GLU A 233 11.24 -6.38 15.87
N ILE A 234 11.81 -6.64 14.68
CA ILE A 234 11.05 -6.88 13.44
C ILE A 234 10.99 -8.38 13.16
N LEU A 235 9.77 -8.92 13.11
CA LEU A 235 9.52 -10.34 12.87
C LEU A 235 8.71 -10.53 11.59
N PHE A 236 9.33 -11.05 10.54
CA PHE A 236 8.64 -11.54 9.34
C PHE A 236 8.06 -12.93 9.62
N VAL A 237 6.78 -13.13 9.32
CA VAL A 237 5.97 -14.30 9.70
C VAL A 237 5.38 -14.98 8.48
#